data_AF-A0A2H9PKZ9-F1
#
_entry.id   AF-A0A2H9PKZ9-F1
#
_cell.length_a   1.000
_cell.length_b   1.000
_cell.length_c   1.000
_cell.angle_alpha   90.00
_cell.angle_beta   90.00
_cell.angle_gamma   90.00
#
_symmetry.space_group_name_H-M   'P 1'
#
loop_
_entity.id
_entity.type
_entity.pdbx_description
1 polymer ?
#
loop_
_entity_poly.entity_id
_entity_poly.type
_entity_poly.pdbx_seq_one_letter_code
_entity_poly.pdbx_strand_id
1 'polypeptide(L)'
;MVLLTILKIITNEVNTMTLKKSEMLAKSTNREDLYLINENILDREKVFAKCEKYVNNKELLEVQSDILKKYYLDLKSRRTTLKSAKSILNIVLHLYRLGNSIKKPFSNYTKDDIICYFGNLLNARTEEKKELALSTITHKNVVFKQFFKWLYQTDDYPEVIRHLETGRMHKEMDQSELLTWAEINSMVGLAGNLRDKTLIIGLYESGCRASELLGIKIKDIKFTDNYVEVVVNGKTGKRHMTLVYSEPYIRKLINEHPYNSCLEAPLFINLSKGFYGRQLLLQGLQTTTKTLAKRAKIHKRIYPHLFRHSRATELASSGWTEKELRLYFGWSMSSKTPEIYVNFGQGHVKNKILEMHGLLNKSNEVNLESKKLEPKKCPRCGNNNPGTSLYCNCGMALDVRTAMKIHETKIKADLFTEELMTKPLPENIDLKHGMMEALFQAMVNDKEMLEKFKTLVNSKLANTT
;
A
#
# COMPACT_ATOMS: atom_id res chain seq x y z
N MET A 1 51.22 -10.87 4.68
CA MET A 1 50.17 -11.39 5.61
C MET A 1 48.86 -10.61 5.56
N VAL A 2 48.84 -9.28 5.77
CA VAL A 2 47.60 -8.46 5.82
C VAL A 2 46.74 -8.56 4.56
N LEU A 3 47.36 -8.62 3.38
CA LEU A 3 46.68 -8.70 2.09
C LEU A 3 45.98 -10.06 1.86
N LEU A 4 46.56 -11.14 2.38
CA LEU A 4 45.93 -12.47 2.43
C LEU A 4 44.75 -12.49 3.42
N THR A 5 44.81 -11.71 4.50
CA THR A 5 43.72 -11.55 5.46
C THR A 5 42.53 -10.81 4.85
N ILE A 6 42.78 -9.73 4.10
CA ILE A 6 41.75 -8.96 3.39
C ILE A 6 41.07 -9.83 2.31
N LEU A 7 41.86 -10.57 1.50
CA LEU A 7 41.32 -11.52 0.54
C LEU A 7 40.46 -12.59 1.22
N LYS A 8 40.90 -13.17 2.34
CA LYS A 8 40.10 -14.15 3.12
C LYS A 8 38.78 -13.58 3.64
N ILE A 9 38.75 -12.33 4.08
CA ILE A 9 37.52 -11.66 4.56
C ILE A 9 36.52 -11.50 3.41
N ILE A 10 36.99 -11.02 2.25
CA ILE A 10 36.15 -10.81 1.07
C ILE A 10 35.58 -12.14 0.56
N THR A 11 36.39 -13.18 0.46
CA THR A 11 35.93 -14.50 0.00
C THR A 11 34.95 -15.15 0.99
N ASN A 12 35.13 -14.93 2.30
CA ASN A 12 34.22 -15.44 3.33
C ASN A 12 32.86 -14.72 3.34
N GLU A 13 32.81 -13.41 3.14
CA GLU A 13 31.54 -12.67 3.07
C GLU A 13 30.72 -13.06 1.83
N VAL A 14 31.38 -13.23 0.68
CA VAL A 14 30.72 -13.69 -0.56
C VAL A 14 30.20 -15.13 -0.41
N ASN A 15 30.98 -16.03 0.20
CA ASN A 15 30.55 -17.41 0.43
C ASN A 15 29.41 -17.53 1.45
N THR A 16 29.42 -16.74 2.53
CA THR A 16 28.34 -16.73 3.53
C THR A 16 27.02 -16.18 3.00
N MET A 17 27.05 -15.22 2.07
CA MET A 17 25.83 -14.78 1.36
C MET A 17 25.27 -15.86 0.43
N THR A 18 26.14 -16.65 -0.20
CA THR A 18 25.76 -17.71 -1.14
C THR A 18 25.19 -18.93 -0.40
N LEU A 19 25.76 -19.28 0.75
CA LEU A 19 25.30 -20.36 1.64
C LEU A 19 23.96 -20.07 2.32
N LYS A 20 23.72 -18.82 2.77
CA LYS A 20 22.39 -18.42 3.31
C LYS A 20 21.28 -18.53 2.26
N LYS A 21 21.63 -18.34 0.97
CA LYS A 21 20.69 -18.49 -0.15
C LYS A 21 20.36 -19.96 -0.41
N SER A 22 21.34 -20.86 -0.37
CA SER A 22 21.11 -22.30 -0.57
C SER A 22 20.40 -22.97 0.61
N GLU A 23 20.70 -22.58 1.86
CA GLU A 23 19.99 -23.06 3.07
C GLU A 23 18.53 -22.59 3.13
N MET A 24 18.21 -21.41 2.56
CA MET A 24 16.83 -20.94 2.43
C MET A 24 16.05 -21.68 1.34
N LEU A 25 16.69 -22.10 0.25
CA LEU A 25 16.06 -22.92 -0.79
C LEU A 25 15.80 -24.36 -0.32
N ALA A 26 16.69 -24.93 0.52
CA ALA A 26 16.62 -26.33 0.95
C ALA A 26 15.51 -26.67 1.96
N LYS A 27 14.84 -25.67 2.57
CA LYS A 27 13.75 -25.89 3.55
C LYS A 27 12.34 -25.83 2.96
N SER A 28 12.19 -25.98 1.63
CA SER A 28 10.95 -25.71 0.91
C SER A 28 10.20 -26.94 0.37
N THR A 29 10.47 -28.14 0.86
CA THR A 29 9.72 -29.35 0.48
C THR A 29 8.43 -29.52 1.30
N ASN A 30 7.33 -29.76 0.59
CA ASN A 30 5.93 -29.95 1.03
C ASN A 30 5.17 -28.69 1.49
N ARG A 31 4.59 -27.96 0.54
CA ARG A 31 3.64 -26.86 0.84
C ARG A 31 2.61 -26.54 -0.24
N GLU A 32 2.26 -27.49 -1.10
CA GLU A 32 1.18 -27.29 -2.08
C GLU A 32 -0.22 -27.31 -1.43
N ASP A 33 -0.39 -28.01 -0.29
CA ASP A 33 -1.72 -28.16 0.34
C ASP A 33 -2.04 -27.23 1.52
N LEU A 34 -1.07 -26.44 2.02
CA LEU A 34 -1.29 -25.62 3.23
C LEU A 34 -1.70 -24.16 2.98
N TYR A 35 -1.69 -23.69 1.73
CA TYR A 35 -1.67 -22.25 1.45
C TYR A 35 -3.03 -21.58 1.18
N LEU A 36 -4.16 -22.31 1.15
CA LEU A 36 -5.41 -21.72 0.62
C LEU A 36 -6.68 -21.87 1.48
N ILE A 37 -6.68 -22.53 2.65
CA ILE A 37 -7.97 -22.82 3.33
C ILE A 37 -8.17 -22.19 4.73
N ASN A 38 -7.17 -21.82 5.54
CA ASN A 38 -7.43 -21.69 6.99
C ASN A 38 -7.30 -20.33 7.73
N GLU A 39 -7.11 -19.19 7.06
CA GLU A 39 -7.15 -17.88 7.78
C GLU A 39 -8.50 -17.14 7.66
N ASN A 40 -9.20 -17.22 6.51
CA ASN A 40 -10.50 -16.55 6.32
C ASN A 40 -11.68 -17.30 6.98
N ILE A 41 -11.64 -18.63 7.07
CA ILE A 41 -12.70 -19.44 7.70
C ILE A 41 -12.62 -19.30 9.23
N LEU A 42 -11.43 -19.45 9.80
CA LEU A 42 -11.20 -19.26 11.24
C LEU A 42 -11.60 -17.86 11.73
N ASP A 43 -11.34 -16.81 10.95
CA ASP A 43 -11.75 -15.45 11.33
C ASP A 43 -13.28 -15.28 11.23
N ARG A 44 -13.93 -15.95 10.27
CA ARG A 44 -15.39 -15.92 10.10
C ARG A 44 -16.13 -16.60 11.26
N GLU A 45 -15.68 -17.78 11.68
CA GLU A 45 -16.26 -18.50 12.82
C GLU A 45 -16.08 -17.72 14.12
N LYS A 46 -14.88 -17.17 14.36
CA LYS A 46 -14.61 -16.28 15.51
C LYS A 46 -15.52 -15.05 15.52
N VAL A 47 -15.81 -14.48 14.36
CA VAL A 47 -16.73 -13.34 14.24
C VAL A 47 -18.17 -13.76 14.57
N PHE A 48 -18.63 -14.93 14.10
CA PHE A 48 -19.96 -15.41 14.43
C PHE A 48 -20.13 -15.81 15.90
N ALA A 49 -19.11 -16.41 16.52
CA ALA A 49 -19.09 -16.66 17.96
C ALA A 49 -19.24 -15.35 18.77
N LYS A 50 -18.65 -14.24 18.30
CA LYS A 50 -18.87 -12.91 18.90
C LYS A 50 -20.30 -12.42 18.74
N CYS A 51 -20.91 -12.61 17.55
CA CYS A 51 -22.33 -12.29 17.36
C CYS A 51 -23.20 -13.06 18.35
N GLU A 52 -22.96 -14.36 18.49
CA GLU A 52 -23.67 -15.25 19.42
C GLU A 52 -23.54 -14.78 20.88
N LYS A 53 -22.38 -14.27 21.29
CA LYS A 53 -22.21 -13.66 22.61
C LYS A 53 -23.09 -12.41 22.80
N TYR A 54 -23.25 -11.56 21.79
CA TYR A 54 -24.06 -10.35 21.91
C TYR A 54 -25.55 -10.62 21.86
N VAL A 55 -26.01 -11.53 21.00
CA VAL A 55 -27.44 -11.87 20.90
C VAL A 55 -27.93 -12.69 22.09
N ASN A 56 -27.03 -13.35 22.83
CA ASN A 56 -27.36 -14.08 24.07
C ASN A 56 -26.92 -13.32 25.34
N ASN A 57 -26.60 -12.02 25.24
CA ASN A 57 -26.10 -11.27 26.38
C ASN A 57 -27.21 -11.00 27.41
N LYS A 58 -26.95 -11.31 28.69
CA LYS A 58 -27.87 -11.13 29.83
C LYS A 58 -28.23 -9.67 30.13
N GLU A 59 -27.49 -8.71 29.57
CA GLU A 59 -27.84 -7.29 29.68
C GLU A 59 -29.08 -6.92 28.86
N LEU A 60 -29.47 -7.72 27.86
CA LEU A 60 -30.72 -7.52 27.13
C LEU A 60 -31.89 -8.13 27.89
N LEU A 61 -33.09 -7.53 27.75
CA LEU A 61 -34.32 -8.22 28.12
C LEU A 61 -34.47 -9.49 27.29
N GLU A 62 -35.08 -10.53 27.86
CA GLU A 62 -35.29 -11.82 27.17
C GLU A 62 -36.00 -11.62 25.82
N VAL A 63 -37.07 -10.83 25.79
CA VAL A 63 -37.79 -10.49 24.57
C VAL A 63 -36.91 -9.77 23.53
N GLN A 64 -36.00 -8.88 23.96
CA GLN A 64 -35.06 -8.22 23.04
C GLN A 64 -34.03 -9.20 22.49
N SER A 65 -33.50 -10.06 23.35
CA SER A 65 -32.55 -11.13 23.03
C SER A 65 -33.12 -12.03 21.93
N ASP A 66 -34.37 -12.47 22.08
CA ASP A 66 -35.04 -13.35 21.12
C ASP A 66 -35.30 -12.67 19.77
N ILE A 67 -35.74 -11.41 19.78
CA ILE A 67 -35.92 -10.64 18.53
C ILE A 67 -34.58 -10.46 17.82
N LEU A 68 -33.51 -10.12 18.56
CA LEU A 68 -32.19 -9.91 17.98
C LEU A 68 -31.59 -11.22 17.43
N LYS A 69 -31.81 -12.36 18.10
CA LYS A 69 -31.44 -13.70 17.59
C LYS A 69 -32.15 -14.01 16.29
N LYS A 70 -33.47 -13.78 16.21
CA LYS A 70 -34.25 -13.98 14.98
C LYS A 70 -33.70 -13.13 13.83
N TYR A 71 -33.40 -11.85 14.08
CA TYR A 71 -32.82 -10.98 13.06
C TYR A 71 -31.40 -11.41 12.64
N TYR A 72 -30.57 -11.84 13.60
CA TYR A 72 -29.23 -12.36 13.31
C TYR A 72 -29.27 -13.59 12.39
N LEU A 73 -30.19 -14.54 12.66
CA LEU A 73 -30.39 -15.72 11.82
C LEU A 73 -30.87 -15.34 10.41
N ASP A 74 -31.79 -14.39 10.30
CA ASP A 74 -32.24 -13.86 9.01
C ASP A 74 -31.10 -13.17 8.22
N LEU A 75 -30.28 -12.34 8.88
CA LEU A 75 -29.09 -11.76 8.26
C LEU A 75 -28.10 -12.81 7.77
N LYS A 76 -28.01 -13.96 8.45
CA LYS A 76 -27.15 -15.09 8.07
C LYS A 76 -27.73 -15.90 6.90
N SER A 77 -29.05 -15.96 6.75
CA SER A 77 -29.74 -16.75 5.72
C SER A 77 -29.83 -16.03 4.37
N ARG A 78 -29.88 -14.69 4.35
CA ARG A 78 -30.02 -13.88 3.12
C ARG A 78 -28.83 -14.10 2.16
N ARG A 79 -29.06 -14.89 1.10
CA ARG A 79 -28.08 -15.15 0.03
C ARG A 79 -27.88 -13.98 -0.96
N THR A 80 -28.88 -13.11 -1.12
CA THR A 80 -28.90 -12.05 -2.15
C THR A 80 -28.11 -10.79 -1.78
N THR A 81 -27.90 -10.54 -0.48
CA THR A 81 -27.03 -9.46 0.04
C THR A 81 -25.99 -10.06 0.96
N LEU A 82 -25.01 -10.81 0.43
CA LEU A 82 -23.90 -11.40 1.20
C LEU A 82 -23.11 -10.32 1.97
N LYS A 83 -23.63 -9.91 3.12
CA LYS A 83 -22.95 -9.03 4.07
C LYS A 83 -21.79 -9.83 4.64
N SER A 84 -20.61 -9.21 4.69
CA SER A 84 -19.47 -9.87 5.35
C SER A 84 -19.80 -10.17 6.81
N ALA A 85 -19.22 -11.22 7.38
CA ALA A 85 -19.44 -11.57 8.79
C ALA A 85 -19.18 -10.38 9.73
N LYS A 86 -18.19 -9.55 9.41
CA LYS A 86 -17.89 -8.31 10.14
C LYS A 86 -18.99 -7.25 10.03
N SER A 87 -19.65 -7.15 8.87
CA SER A 87 -20.81 -6.27 8.73
C SER A 87 -21.99 -6.75 9.58
N ILE A 88 -22.21 -8.07 9.66
CA ILE A 88 -23.23 -8.66 10.52
C ILE A 88 -22.91 -8.36 11.99
N LEU A 89 -21.66 -8.56 12.41
CA LEU A 89 -21.22 -8.22 13.78
C LEU A 89 -21.46 -6.75 14.12
N ASN A 90 -21.17 -5.82 13.20
CA ASN A 90 -21.43 -4.40 13.44
C ASN A 90 -22.93 -4.10 13.59
N ILE A 91 -23.79 -4.73 12.78
CA ILE A 91 -25.25 -4.59 12.90
C ILE A 91 -25.71 -5.11 14.26
N VAL A 92 -25.33 -6.33 14.63
CA VAL A 92 -25.67 -6.95 15.92
C VAL A 92 -25.19 -6.08 17.08
N LEU A 93 -23.96 -5.58 17.03
CA LEU A 93 -23.40 -4.72 18.08
C LEU A 93 -24.16 -3.40 18.24
N HIS A 94 -24.60 -2.78 17.13
CA HIS A 94 -25.39 -1.55 17.20
C HIS A 94 -26.77 -1.80 17.81
N LEU A 95 -27.43 -2.90 17.45
CA LEU A 95 -28.74 -3.27 17.99
C LEU A 95 -28.66 -3.73 19.44
N TYR A 96 -27.63 -4.48 19.82
CA TYR A 96 -27.35 -4.82 21.21
C TYR A 96 -27.14 -3.56 22.06
N ARG A 97 -26.35 -2.58 21.59
CA ARG A 97 -26.15 -1.32 22.32
C ARG A 97 -27.44 -0.51 22.46
N LEU A 98 -28.28 -0.52 21.42
CA LEU A 98 -29.60 0.12 21.46
C LEU A 98 -30.52 -0.57 22.48
N GLY A 99 -30.60 -1.90 22.45
CA GLY A 99 -31.38 -2.70 23.41
C GLY A 99 -30.87 -2.57 24.84
N ASN A 100 -29.55 -2.52 25.03
CA ASN A 100 -28.96 -2.35 26.34
C ASN A 100 -29.29 -0.97 26.94
N SER A 101 -29.37 0.07 26.10
CA SER A 101 -29.68 1.43 26.54
C SER A 101 -31.16 1.66 26.84
N ILE A 102 -32.07 0.98 26.13
CA ILE A 102 -33.52 1.15 26.28
C ILE A 102 -34.09 -0.18 26.75
N LYS A 103 -34.43 -0.30 28.03
CA LYS A 103 -34.93 -1.55 28.63
C LYS A 103 -36.43 -1.76 28.35
N LYS A 104 -36.79 -1.86 27.08
CA LYS A 104 -38.16 -2.16 26.59
C LYS A 104 -38.09 -3.16 25.43
N PRO A 105 -39.16 -3.91 25.11
CA PRO A 105 -39.21 -4.66 23.86
C PRO A 105 -39.00 -3.74 22.65
N PHE A 106 -38.24 -4.17 21.63
CA PHE A 106 -37.99 -3.34 20.44
C PHE A 106 -39.28 -2.88 19.75
N SER A 107 -40.34 -3.71 19.80
CA SER A 107 -41.67 -3.40 19.27
C SER A 107 -42.37 -2.23 19.98
N ASN A 108 -41.91 -1.84 21.16
CA ASN A 108 -42.55 -0.80 21.99
C ASN A 108 -41.75 0.50 22.00
N TYR A 109 -40.74 0.62 21.13
CA TYR A 109 -39.91 1.83 21.07
C TYR A 109 -40.68 2.97 20.41
N THR A 110 -40.58 4.15 21.00
CA THR A 110 -41.11 5.39 20.43
C THR A 110 -40.03 6.18 19.71
N LYS A 111 -40.44 7.19 18.93
CA LYS A 111 -39.53 8.17 18.35
C LYS A 111 -38.62 8.81 19.41
N ASP A 112 -39.18 9.15 20.57
CA ASP A 112 -38.45 9.82 21.64
C ASP A 112 -37.42 8.90 22.29
N ASP A 113 -37.70 7.59 22.42
CA ASP A 113 -36.71 6.62 22.90
C ASP A 113 -35.45 6.63 22.00
N ILE A 114 -35.63 6.70 20.67
CA ILE A 114 -34.52 6.76 19.71
C ILE A 114 -33.76 8.08 19.80
N ILE A 115 -34.46 9.21 19.95
CA ILE A 115 -33.84 10.53 20.10
C ILE A 115 -33.01 10.57 21.39
N CYS A 116 -33.57 10.11 22.52
CA CYS A 116 -32.88 10.03 23.79
C CYS A 116 -31.63 9.13 23.72
N TYR A 117 -31.70 8.00 23.01
CA TYR A 117 -30.53 7.15 22.77
C TYR A 117 -29.38 7.89 22.07
N PHE A 118 -29.69 8.64 21.01
CA PHE A 118 -28.67 9.43 20.32
C PHE A 118 -28.17 10.61 21.15
N GLY A 119 -29.04 11.28 21.92
CA GLY A 119 -28.65 12.33 22.86
C GLY A 119 -27.65 11.83 23.90
N ASN A 120 -27.95 10.69 24.54
CA ASN A 120 -27.04 10.06 25.51
C ASN A 120 -25.72 9.63 24.87
N LEU A 121 -25.75 9.13 23.63
CA LEU A 121 -24.56 8.71 22.91
C LEU A 121 -23.61 9.89 22.58
N LEU A 122 -24.16 11.08 22.35
CA LEU A 122 -23.41 12.31 22.13
C LEU A 122 -22.86 12.88 23.45
N ASN A 123 -23.64 12.80 24.53
CA ASN A 123 -23.27 13.34 25.85
C ASN A 123 -22.29 12.46 26.64
N ALA A 124 -22.29 11.13 26.46
CA ALA A 124 -21.45 10.19 27.23
C ALA A 124 -19.93 10.26 26.93
N ARG A 125 -19.42 11.32 26.30
CA ARG A 125 -18.01 11.50 25.93
C ARG A 125 -17.41 12.86 26.32
N THR A 126 -18.06 13.60 27.21
CA THR A 126 -17.73 15.01 27.49
C THR A 126 -16.56 15.28 28.44
N GLU A 127 -15.93 14.28 29.05
CA GLU A 127 -14.77 14.55 29.93
C GLU A 127 -13.41 14.40 29.25
N GLU A 128 -13.27 13.52 28.26
CA GLU A 128 -12.10 13.48 27.36
C GLU A 128 -12.44 12.93 25.95
N LYS A 129 -12.27 13.76 24.91
CA LYS A 129 -11.94 13.39 23.49
C LYS A 129 -13.05 12.85 22.55
N LYS A 130 -13.31 13.71 21.54
CA LYS A 130 -13.88 13.49 20.18
C LYS A 130 -15.36 13.10 20.08
N GLU A 131 -16.13 14.06 19.55
CA GLU A 131 -17.47 13.87 18.99
C GLU A 131 -17.55 12.64 18.08
N LEU A 132 -18.69 11.96 18.12
CA LEU A 132 -18.95 10.81 17.26
C LEU A 132 -19.00 11.29 15.80
N ALA A 133 -18.16 10.71 14.95
CA ALA A 133 -18.15 11.07 13.53
C ALA A 133 -19.54 10.88 12.92
N LEU A 134 -20.04 11.89 12.21
CA LEU A 134 -21.35 11.89 11.54
C LEU A 134 -21.58 10.62 10.70
N SER A 135 -20.55 10.11 10.03
CA SER A 135 -20.60 8.87 9.26
C SER A 135 -20.98 7.63 10.09
N THR A 136 -20.62 7.61 11.37
CA THR A 136 -21.00 6.54 12.31
C THR A 136 -22.47 6.66 12.70
N ILE A 137 -22.99 7.89 12.85
CA ILE A 137 -24.41 8.17 13.10
C ILE A 137 -25.23 7.75 11.87
N THR A 138 -24.85 8.18 10.67
CA THR A 138 -25.51 7.76 9.43
C THR A 138 -25.53 6.23 9.28
N HIS A 139 -24.42 5.54 9.61
CA HIS A 139 -24.40 4.08 9.56
C HIS A 139 -25.39 3.45 10.56
N LYS A 140 -25.46 3.97 11.80
CA LYS A 140 -26.45 3.54 12.79
C LYS A 140 -27.88 3.76 12.29
N ASN A 141 -28.16 4.92 11.68
CA ASN A 141 -29.47 5.22 11.11
C ASN A 141 -29.87 4.18 10.06
N VAL A 142 -28.97 3.84 9.13
CA VAL A 142 -29.21 2.79 8.13
C VAL A 142 -29.49 1.43 8.78
N VAL A 143 -28.73 1.06 9.81
CA VAL A 143 -28.92 -0.19 10.55
C VAL A 143 -30.28 -0.23 11.24
N PHE A 144 -30.65 0.83 11.96
CA PHE A 144 -31.91 0.92 12.68
C PHE A 144 -33.10 0.91 11.71
N LYS A 145 -33.04 1.69 10.63
CA LYS A 145 -34.07 1.68 9.59
C LYS A 145 -34.30 0.29 9.01
N GLN A 146 -33.23 -0.44 8.67
CA GLN A 146 -33.33 -1.81 8.14
C GLN A 146 -33.91 -2.80 9.16
N PHE A 147 -33.48 -2.69 10.42
CA PHE A 147 -33.96 -3.56 11.49
C PHE A 147 -35.44 -3.34 11.78
N PHE A 148 -35.89 -2.10 11.95
CA PHE A 148 -37.29 -1.81 12.23
C PHE A 148 -38.21 -2.09 11.04
N LYS A 149 -37.74 -1.87 9.80
CA LYS A 149 -38.47 -2.33 8.59
C LYS A 149 -38.68 -3.85 8.62
N TRP A 150 -37.65 -4.62 9.00
CA TRP A 150 -37.76 -6.07 9.18
C TRP A 150 -38.69 -6.46 10.34
N LEU A 151 -38.57 -5.77 11.49
CA LEU A 151 -39.34 -6.07 12.70
C LEU A 151 -40.84 -5.90 12.48
N TYR A 152 -41.23 -4.82 11.79
CA TYR A 152 -42.63 -4.51 11.50
C TYR A 152 -43.13 -5.10 10.17
N GLN A 153 -42.25 -5.74 9.39
CA GLN A 153 -42.58 -6.33 8.07
C GLN A 153 -43.24 -5.33 7.11
N THR A 154 -42.81 -4.07 7.14
CA THR A 154 -43.35 -3.00 6.29
C THR A 154 -42.45 -2.74 5.09
N ASP A 155 -43.00 -2.13 4.03
CA ASP A 155 -42.19 -1.60 2.93
C ASP A 155 -41.66 -0.19 3.18
N ASP A 156 -42.44 0.65 3.86
CA ASP A 156 -42.02 1.98 4.29
C ASP A 156 -41.37 1.97 5.69
N TYR A 157 -40.70 3.06 6.03
CA TYR A 157 -40.07 3.30 7.32
C TYR A 157 -41.11 3.59 8.43
N PRO A 158 -41.17 2.75 9.49
CA PRO A 158 -42.06 2.98 10.63
C PRO A 158 -41.81 4.33 11.32
N GLU A 159 -42.83 4.90 11.97
CA GLU A 159 -42.78 6.22 12.60
C GLU A 159 -41.60 6.38 13.59
N VAL A 160 -41.31 5.32 14.36
CA VAL A 160 -40.18 5.23 15.31
C VAL A 160 -38.83 5.59 14.68
N ILE A 161 -38.61 5.34 13.38
CA ILE A 161 -37.34 5.60 12.70
C ILE A 161 -37.43 6.49 11.46
N ARG A 162 -38.63 6.95 11.08
CA ARG A 162 -38.86 7.76 9.86
C ARG A 162 -38.02 9.04 9.87
N HIS A 163 -37.90 9.68 11.03
CA HIS A 163 -37.14 10.90 11.27
C HIS A 163 -35.61 10.73 11.11
N LEU A 164 -35.09 9.50 11.09
CA LEU A 164 -33.64 9.29 10.97
C LEU A 164 -33.17 9.64 9.55
N GLU A 165 -32.21 10.53 9.43
CA GLU A 165 -31.66 10.87 8.13
C GLU A 165 -30.67 9.80 7.66
N THR A 166 -30.87 9.32 6.44
CA THR A 166 -30.00 8.35 5.77
C THR A 166 -29.38 8.97 4.53
N GLY A 167 -28.73 10.13 4.71
CA GLY A 167 -27.89 10.76 3.69
C GLY A 167 -26.42 10.47 3.97
N ARG A 168 -25.64 10.09 2.96
CA ARG A 168 -24.19 10.25 3.06
C ARG A 168 -23.91 11.73 2.93
N MET A 169 -23.51 12.40 4.01
CA MET A 169 -22.88 13.71 3.86
C MET A 169 -21.56 13.49 3.12
N HIS A 170 -21.49 14.06 1.93
CA HIS A 170 -20.24 14.19 1.21
C HIS A 170 -19.48 15.32 1.91
N LYS A 171 -18.56 14.97 2.81
CA LYS A 171 -17.54 15.93 3.20
C LYS A 171 -16.67 16.10 1.96
N GLU A 172 -16.77 17.26 1.31
CA GLU A 172 -15.81 17.64 0.27
C GLU A 172 -14.43 17.54 0.91
N MET A 173 -13.58 16.67 0.34
CA MET A 173 -12.23 16.51 0.83
C MET A 173 -11.47 17.73 0.35
N ASP A 174 -10.94 18.50 1.29
CA ASP A 174 -10.07 19.62 0.96
C ASP A 174 -8.90 19.09 0.12
N GLN A 175 -8.64 19.75 -1.01
CA GLN A 175 -7.53 19.39 -1.89
C GLN A 175 -6.19 19.40 -1.14
N SER A 176 -6.06 20.22 -0.09
CA SER A 176 -4.89 20.25 0.79
C SER A 176 -4.66 18.92 1.53
N GLU A 177 -5.71 18.11 1.75
CA GLU A 177 -5.60 16.80 2.40
C GLU A 177 -5.13 15.69 1.43
N LEU A 178 -5.13 15.92 0.11
CA LEU A 178 -4.78 14.93 -0.91
C LEU A 178 -3.26 14.79 -1.08
N LEU A 179 -2.79 13.57 -1.37
CA LEU A 179 -1.40 13.26 -1.66
C LEU A 179 -0.99 13.71 -3.07
N THR A 180 0.11 14.45 -3.11
CA THR A 180 0.78 14.87 -4.35
C THR A 180 1.84 13.85 -4.79
N TRP A 181 2.22 13.86 -6.07
CA TRP A 181 3.34 13.06 -6.57
C TRP A 181 4.64 13.30 -5.79
N ALA A 182 4.94 14.55 -5.44
CA ALA A 182 6.13 14.88 -4.65
C ALA A 182 6.14 14.16 -3.28
N GLU A 183 5.00 14.11 -2.60
CA GLU A 183 4.84 13.37 -1.34
C GLU A 183 4.99 11.86 -1.53
N ILE A 184 4.36 11.30 -2.58
CA ILE A 184 4.50 9.88 -2.93
C ILE A 184 5.95 9.53 -3.20
N ASN A 185 6.66 10.35 -3.97
CA ASN A 185 8.06 10.12 -4.29
C ASN A 185 8.96 10.21 -3.07
N SER A 186 8.68 11.14 -2.16
CA SER A 186 9.38 11.23 -0.87
C SER A 186 9.20 9.94 -0.07
N MET A 187 7.97 9.43 0.02
CA MET A 187 7.68 8.15 0.67
C MET A 187 8.40 6.97 0.02
N VAL A 188 8.42 6.90 -1.33
CA VAL A 188 9.13 5.85 -2.08
C VAL A 188 10.65 5.96 -1.88
N GLY A 189 11.22 7.17 -1.94
CA GLY A 189 12.65 7.41 -1.72
C GLY A 189 13.11 7.01 -0.33
N LEU A 190 12.26 7.19 0.67
CA LEU A 190 12.54 6.83 2.06
C LEU A 190 12.24 5.37 2.40
N ALA A 191 11.51 4.62 1.57
CA ALA A 191 11.22 3.23 1.84
C ALA A 191 12.49 2.36 1.88
N GLY A 192 12.64 1.58 2.95
CA GLY A 192 13.87 0.85 3.27
C GLY A 192 14.09 -0.43 2.44
N ASN A 193 13.06 -0.90 1.73
CA ASN A 193 13.15 -2.10 0.90
C ASN A 193 12.29 -1.93 -0.37
N LEU A 194 12.58 -2.75 -1.38
CA LEU A 194 11.91 -2.70 -2.68
C LEU A 194 10.41 -3.05 -2.59
N ARG A 195 10.02 -3.96 -1.70
CA ARG A 195 8.61 -4.33 -1.48
C ARG A 195 7.80 -3.11 -1.04
N ASP A 196 8.28 -2.34 -0.07
CA ASP A 196 7.59 -1.13 0.41
C ASP A 196 7.60 -0.01 -0.63
N LYS A 197 8.69 0.15 -1.41
CA LYS A 197 8.72 1.08 -2.56
C LYS A 197 7.61 0.77 -3.55
N THR A 198 7.54 -0.49 -3.98
CA THR A 198 6.55 -1.01 -4.92
C THR A 198 5.13 -0.91 -4.36
N LEU A 199 4.96 -1.15 -3.06
CA LEU A 199 3.67 -1.05 -2.39
C LEU A 199 3.11 0.38 -2.41
N ILE A 200 3.95 1.39 -2.16
CA ILE A 200 3.52 2.80 -2.15
C ILE A 200 3.20 3.31 -3.55
N ILE A 201 4.11 3.13 -4.51
CA ILE A 201 3.91 3.58 -5.90
C ILE A 201 2.71 2.86 -6.53
N GLY A 202 2.61 1.54 -6.33
CA GLY A 202 1.52 0.71 -6.81
C GLY A 202 0.18 1.10 -6.20
N LEU A 203 0.13 1.41 -4.89
CA LEU A 203 -1.11 1.85 -4.24
C LEU A 203 -1.60 3.19 -4.82
N TYR A 204 -0.70 4.15 -5.04
CA TYR A 204 -1.05 5.46 -5.60
C TYR A 204 -1.48 5.34 -7.07
N GLU A 205 -0.60 4.79 -7.91
CA GLU A 205 -0.82 4.74 -9.36
C GLU A 205 -2.08 3.93 -9.69
N SER A 206 -2.20 2.71 -9.17
CA SER A 206 -3.31 1.81 -9.48
C SER A 206 -4.66 2.29 -8.93
N GLY A 207 -4.63 3.14 -7.90
CA GLY A 207 -5.83 3.53 -7.18
C GLY A 207 -6.61 2.37 -6.55
N CYS A 208 -6.00 1.18 -6.38
CA CYS A 208 -6.66 -0.01 -5.88
C CYS A 208 -7.25 0.17 -4.48
N ARG A 209 -8.28 -0.62 -4.16
CA ARG A 209 -8.59 -0.88 -2.74
C ARG A 209 -7.44 -1.67 -2.13
N ALA A 210 -7.18 -1.47 -0.84
CA ALA A 210 -6.12 -2.21 -0.14
C ALA A 210 -6.24 -3.73 -0.30
N SER A 211 -7.45 -4.29 -0.27
CA SER A 211 -7.68 -5.72 -0.47
C SER A 211 -7.37 -6.19 -1.90
N GLU A 212 -7.61 -5.34 -2.90
CA GLU A 212 -7.29 -5.65 -4.30
C GLU A 212 -5.77 -5.67 -4.49
N LEU A 213 -5.07 -4.63 -4.01
CA LEU A 213 -3.62 -4.53 -4.12
C LEU A 213 -2.90 -5.68 -3.39
N LEU A 214 -3.28 -5.94 -2.14
CA LEU A 214 -2.65 -6.99 -1.33
C LEU A 214 -2.99 -8.40 -1.82
N GLY A 215 -4.06 -8.55 -2.60
CA GLY A 215 -4.48 -9.83 -3.18
C GLY A 215 -3.83 -10.18 -4.51
N ILE A 216 -3.02 -9.28 -5.09
CA ILE A 216 -2.29 -9.55 -6.35
C ILE A 216 -1.32 -10.72 -6.13
N LYS A 217 -1.36 -11.69 -7.03
CA LYS A 217 -0.40 -12.80 -7.12
C LYS A 217 0.55 -12.60 -8.29
N ILE A 218 1.64 -13.36 -8.30
CA ILE A 218 2.63 -13.31 -9.40
C ILE A 218 1.98 -13.63 -10.75
N LYS A 219 1.07 -14.62 -10.81
CA LYS A 219 0.33 -14.97 -12.03
C LYS A 219 -0.55 -13.87 -12.61
N ASP A 220 -0.93 -12.88 -11.79
CA ASP A 220 -1.84 -11.82 -12.21
C ASP A 220 -1.11 -10.70 -12.96
N ILE A 221 0.20 -10.84 -13.18
CA ILE A 221 1.10 -9.82 -13.68
C ILE A 221 1.64 -10.23 -15.05
N LYS A 222 1.43 -9.38 -16.05
CA LYS A 222 1.96 -9.58 -17.39
C LYS A 222 2.78 -8.36 -17.79
N PHE A 223 4.06 -8.59 -18.06
CA PHE A 223 4.98 -7.53 -18.48
C PHE A 223 4.87 -7.26 -19.97
N THR A 224 4.94 -5.98 -20.31
CA THR A 224 5.23 -5.45 -21.64
C THR A 224 6.56 -4.67 -21.56
N ASP A 225 7.01 -4.05 -22.65
CA ASP A 225 8.29 -3.32 -22.70
C ASP A 225 8.33 -2.11 -21.75
N ASN A 226 7.25 -1.33 -21.71
CA ASN A 226 7.20 -0.04 -21.00
C ASN A 226 6.10 0.05 -19.93
N TYR A 227 5.33 -1.01 -19.73
CA TYR A 227 4.25 -1.06 -18.74
C TYR A 227 4.00 -2.50 -18.29
N VAL A 228 3.20 -2.64 -17.24
CA VAL A 228 2.73 -3.93 -16.73
C VAL A 228 1.20 -3.95 -16.67
N GLU A 229 0.62 -5.06 -17.13
CA GLU A 229 -0.80 -5.35 -16.97
C GLU A 229 -0.99 -6.16 -15.69
N VAL A 230 -1.93 -5.74 -14.86
CA VAL A 230 -2.23 -6.39 -13.58
C VAL A 230 -3.71 -6.69 -13.49
N VAL A 231 -4.06 -7.94 -13.23
CA VAL A 231 -5.44 -8.36 -12.95
C VAL A 231 -5.69 -8.26 -11.45
N VAL A 232 -6.74 -7.55 -11.06
CA VAL A 232 -7.18 -7.51 -9.65
C VAL A 232 -8.62 -7.99 -9.53
N ASN A 233 -8.91 -8.65 -8.40
CA ASN A 233 -10.25 -9.12 -8.07
C ASN A 233 -10.85 -8.28 -6.95
N GLY A 234 -11.90 -7.52 -7.27
CA GLY A 234 -12.61 -6.66 -6.35
C GLY A 234 -14.05 -7.10 -6.12
N LYS A 235 -14.78 -6.29 -5.33
CA LYS A 235 -16.23 -6.51 -5.10
C LYS A 235 -17.07 -6.47 -6.38
N THR A 236 -16.58 -5.75 -7.39
CA THR A 236 -17.24 -5.54 -8.69
C THR A 236 -16.76 -6.54 -9.74
N GLY A 237 -15.99 -7.56 -9.34
CA GLY A 237 -15.41 -8.55 -10.24
C GLY A 237 -13.93 -8.30 -10.54
N LYS A 238 -13.42 -9.03 -11.54
CA LYS A 238 -12.05 -8.86 -12.03
C LYS A 238 -11.96 -7.63 -12.93
N ARG A 239 -10.85 -6.89 -12.81
CA ARG A 239 -10.51 -5.80 -13.74
C ARG A 239 -9.03 -5.83 -14.07
N HIS A 240 -8.71 -5.36 -15.27
CA HIS A 240 -7.34 -5.18 -15.75
C HIS A 240 -6.90 -3.75 -15.47
N MET A 241 -5.63 -3.59 -15.11
CA MET A 241 -4.99 -2.30 -14.90
C MET A 241 -3.70 -2.25 -15.68
N THR A 242 -3.40 -1.08 -16.22
CA THR A 242 -2.12 -0.78 -16.84
C THR A 242 -1.34 0.13 -15.91
N LEU A 243 -0.15 -0.30 -15.50
CA LEU A 243 0.75 0.47 -14.63
C LEU A 243 2.06 0.74 -15.37
N VAL A 244 2.46 2.00 -15.43
CA VAL A 244 3.65 2.49 -16.11
C VAL A 244 4.73 2.86 -15.08
N TYR A 245 4.38 3.65 -14.07
CA TYR A 245 5.34 4.12 -13.06
C TYR A 245 5.77 2.99 -12.10
N SER A 246 4.87 2.06 -11.81
CA SER A 246 5.13 0.90 -10.95
C SER A 246 5.84 -0.24 -11.67
N GLU A 247 5.82 -0.27 -13.00
CA GLU A 247 6.40 -1.34 -13.82
C GLU A 247 7.83 -1.72 -13.40
N PRO A 248 8.80 -0.79 -13.34
CA PRO A 248 10.19 -1.17 -13.06
C PRO A 248 10.38 -1.63 -11.61
N TYR A 249 9.52 -1.15 -10.69
CA TYR A 249 9.49 -1.58 -9.30
C TYR A 249 8.94 -3.01 -9.18
N ILE A 250 7.83 -3.31 -9.88
CA ILE A 250 7.21 -4.64 -9.90
C ILE A 250 8.14 -5.66 -10.56
N ARG A 251 8.76 -5.32 -11.70
CA ARG A 251 9.74 -6.19 -12.38
C ARG A 251 10.89 -6.57 -11.46
N LYS A 252 11.50 -5.57 -10.82
CA LYS A 252 12.60 -5.81 -9.90
C LYS A 252 12.13 -6.60 -8.66
N LEU A 253 10.93 -6.30 -8.15
CA LEU A 253 10.36 -7.00 -7.00
C LEU A 253 10.15 -8.49 -7.29
N ILE A 254 9.61 -8.85 -8.46
CA ILE A 254 9.41 -10.25 -8.86
C ILE A 254 10.75 -10.95 -9.04
N ASN A 255 11.73 -10.31 -9.68
CA ASN A 255 13.06 -10.88 -9.87
C ASN A 255 13.76 -11.19 -8.54
N GLU A 256 13.59 -10.32 -7.54
CA GLU A 256 14.14 -10.48 -6.18
C GLU A 256 13.20 -11.26 -5.23
N HIS A 257 12.03 -11.69 -5.70
CA HIS A 257 11.02 -12.32 -4.85
C HIS A 257 11.48 -13.71 -4.39
N PRO A 258 11.39 -14.05 -3.09
CA PRO A 258 11.83 -15.36 -2.59
C PRO A 258 11.04 -16.55 -3.17
N TYR A 259 9.85 -16.29 -3.71
CA TYR A 259 8.98 -17.29 -4.34
C TYR A 259 8.69 -16.93 -5.80
N ASN A 260 9.66 -16.39 -6.53
CA ASN A 260 9.46 -15.91 -7.91
C ASN A 260 9.00 -17.00 -8.89
N SER A 261 9.29 -18.27 -8.62
CA SER A 261 8.84 -19.43 -9.39
C SER A 261 7.41 -19.89 -9.03
N CYS A 262 6.84 -19.42 -7.92
CA CYS A 262 5.50 -19.79 -7.48
C CYS A 262 4.47 -18.76 -7.96
N LEU A 263 3.77 -19.10 -9.04
CA LEU A 263 2.75 -18.24 -9.66
C LEU A 263 1.59 -17.87 -8.71
N GLU A 264 1.25 -18.74 -7.76
CA GLU A 264 0.21 -18.49 -6.76
C GLU A 264 0.66 -17.64 -5.57
N ALA A 265 1.97 -17.34 -5.47
CA ALA A 265 2.51 -16.53 -4.38
C ALA A 265 1.98 -15.09 -4.44
N PRO A 266 1.63 -14.48 -3.30
CA PRO A 266 1.24 -13.08 -3.25
C PRO A 266 2.42 -12.19 -3.63
N LEU A 267 2.20 -11.16 -4.44
CA LEU A 267 3.23 -10.19 -4.83
C LEU A 267 3.79 -9.44 -3.61
N PHE A 268 2.91 -9.08 -2.67
CA PHE A 268 3.27 -8.37 -1.45
C PHE A 268 3.28 -9.32 -0.26
N ILE A 269 4.47 -9.78 0.12
CA ILE A 269 4.67 -10.64 1.28
C ILE A 269 4.99 -9.85 2.56
N ASN A 270 4.71 -10.48 3.70
CA ASN A 270 5.16 -10.05 5.01
C ASN A 270 6.66 -10.38 5.18
N LEU A 271 7.42 -9.45 5.75
CA LEU A 271 8.87 -9.56 5.99
C LEU A 271 9.21 -9.83 7.47
N SER A 272 8.23 -9.80 8.37
CA SER A 272 8.44 -10.00 9.80
C SER A 272 8.71 -11.46 10.16
N LYS A 273 9.59 -11.68 11.14
CA LYS A 273 9.87 -13.01 11.71
C LYS A 273 8.56 -13.65 12.20
N GLY A 274 8.31 -14.89 11.79
CA GLY A 274 7.09 -15.67 12.12
C GLY A 274 5.98 -15.63 11.06
N PHE A 275 5.91 -14.56 10.25
CA PHE A 275 4.93 -14.43 9.15
C PHE A 275 5.59 -14.30 7.78
N TYR A 276 6.91 -14.45 7.70
CA TYR A 276 7.69 -14.28 6.48
C TYR A 276 7.10 -15.06 5.30
N GLY A 277 6.95 -14.40 4.16
CA GLY A 277 6.43 -15.01 2.94
C GLY A 277 4.91 -15.17 2.86
N ARG A 278 4.17 -14.91 3.94
CA ARG A 278 2.70 -14.86 3.89
C ARG A 278 2.24 -13.56 3.24
N GLN A 279 1.01 -13.52 2.73
CA GLN A 279 0.41 -12.31 2.19
C GLN A 279 0.44 -11.17 3.23
N LEU A 280 0.84 -9.98 2.79
CA LEU A 280 0.81 -8.80 3.64
C LEU A 280 -0.64 -8.42 3.98
N LEU A 281 -0.92 -8.26 5.28
CA LEU A 281 -2.25 -7.89 5.77
C LEU A 281 -2.48 -6.37 5.71
N LEU A 282 -3.75 -5.96 5.75
CA LEU A 282 -4.16 -4.55 5.76
C LEU A 282 -3.47 -3.74 6.87
N GLN A 283 -3.31 -4.33 8.05
CA GLN A 283 -2.62 -3.69 9.17
C GLN A 283 -1.15 -3.39 8.82
N GLY A 284 -0.47 -4.31 8.15
CA GLY A 284 0.89 -4.12 7.66
C GLY A 284 0.98 -2.95 6.67
N LEU A 285 0.07 -2.89 5.70
CA LEU A 285 -0.03 -1.76 4.77
C LEU A 285 -0.27 -0.41 5.48
N GLN A 286 -1.19 -0.39 6.45
CA GLN A 286 -1.49 0.81 7.23
C GLN A 286 -0.28 1.28 8.05
N THR A 287 0.45 0.34 8.66
CA THR A 287 1.68 0.66 9.40
C THR A 287 2.77 1.16 8.46
N THR A 288 3.03 0.48 7.33
CA THR A 288 4.01 0.91 6.33
C THR A 288 3.71 2.33 5.84
N THR A 289 2.49 2.60 5.39
CA THR A 289 2.08 3.92 4.86
C THR A 289 2.23 5.04 5.89
N LYS A 290 1.82 4.81 7.15
CA LYS A 290 1.99 5.80 8.24
C LYS A 290 3.45 6.04 8.59
N THR A 291 4.26 4.99 8.67
CA THR A 291 5.69 5.11 9.00
C THR A 291 6.42 5.90 7.91
N LEU A 292 6.16 5.60 6.64
CA LEU A 292 6.79 6.32 5.53
C LEU A 292 6.33 7.77 5.45
N ALA A 293 5.06 8.05 5.71
CA ALA A 293 4.54 9.41 5.75
C ALA A 293 5.19 10.24 6.87
N LYS A 294 5.34 9.65 8.07
CA LYS A 294 6.05 10.29 9.19
C LYS A 294 7.50 10.59 8.82
N ARG A 295 8.20 9.64 8.17
CA ARG A 295 9.58 9.84 7.71
C ARG A 295 9.69 10.92 6.63
N ALA A 296 8.70 11.00 5.75
CA ALA A 296 8.58 12.02 4.72
C ALA A 296 8.11 13.40 5.25
N LYS A 297 7.86 13.52 6.56
CA LYS A 297 7.31 14.73 7.22
C LYS A 297 5.95 15.16 6.65
N ILE A 298 5.13 14.20 6.24
CA ILE A 298 3.77 14.45 5.76
C ILE A 298 2.83 14.47 6.96
N HIS A 299 2.25 15.64 7.26
CA HIS A 299 1.35 15.85 8.40
C HIS A 299 -0.11 15.45 8.12
N LYS A 300 -0.43 15.10 6.87
CA LYS A 300 -1.76 14.64 6.43
C LYS A 300 -2.13 13.32 7.11
N ARG A 301 -3.43 13.10 7.34
CA ARG A 301 -3.91 11.84 7.92
C ARG A 301 -3.83 10.72 6.88
N ILE A 302 -2.81 9.88 6.97
CA ILE A 302 -2.58 8.80 5.99
C ILE A 302 -3.38 7.53 6.31
N TYR A 303 -4.09 7.04 5.29
CA TYR A 303 -4.77 5.74 5.25
C TYR A 303 -4.90 5.27 3.79
N PRO A 304 -5.04 3.95 3.51
CA PRO A 304 -4.98 3.45 2.12
C PRO A 304 -5.99 4.08 1.16
N HIS A 305 -7.19 4.43 1.63
CA HIS A 305 -8.17 5.09 0.77
C HIS A 305 -7.76 6.51 0.37
N LEU A 306 -6.90 7.20 1.14
CA LEU A 306 -6.43 8.54 0.76
C LEU A 306 -5.67 8.49 -0.58
N PHE A 307 -4.79 7.51 -0.78
CA PHE A 307 -4.07 7.31 -2.04
C PHE A 307 -5.02 7.22 -3.23
N ARG A 308 -6.10 6.44 -3.07
CA ARG A 308 -7.14 6.30 -4.08
C ARG A 308 -7.91 7.60 -4.31
N HIS A 309 -8.26 8.32 -3.24
CA HIS A 309 -8.92 9.62 -3.34
C HIS A 309 -8.03 10.59 -4.13
N SER A 310 -6.75 10.67 -3.79
CA SER A 310 -5.79 11.56 -4.45
C SER A 310 -5.60 11.22 -5.91
N ARG A 311 -5.45 9.94 -6.26
CA ARG A 311 -5.35 9.50 -7.66
C ARG A 311 -6.65 9.76 -8.43
N ALA A 312 -7.82 9.55 -7.81
CA ALA A 312 -9.10 9.81 -8.46
C ALA A 312 -9.32 11.29 -8.74
N THR A 313 -8.99 12.17 -7.78
CA THR A 313 -9.03 13.62 -7.99
C THR A 313 -8.04 14.05 -9.07
N GLU A 314 -6.80 13.55 -9.04
CA GLU A 314 -5.79 13.87 -10.05
C GLU A 314 -6.26 13.52 -11.48
N LEU A 315 -6.78 12.30 -11.67
CA LEU A 315 -7.28 11.86 -12.98
C LEU A 315 -8.51 12.66 -13.42
N ALA A 316 -9.44 12.95 -12.50
CA ALA A 316 -10.60 13.79 -12.79
C ALA A 316 -10.18 15.21 -13.21
N SER A 317 -9.24 15.82 -12.49
CA SER A 317 -8.66 17.12 -12.83
C SER A 317 -7.88 17.11 -14.15
N SER A 318 -7.35 15.95 -14.55
CA SER A 318 -6.70 15.74 -15.84
C SER A 318 -7.69 15.49 -16.99
N GLY A 319 -8.98 15.72 -16.76
CA GLY A 319 -10.02 15.65 -17.79
C GLY A 319 -10.64 14.27 -18.01
N TRP A 320 -10.37 13.28 -17.16
CA TRP A 320 -10.98 11.95 -17.28
C TRP A 320 -12.49 12.03 -17.07
N THR A 321 -13.24 11.37 -17.96
CA THR A 321 -14.69 11.25 -17.84
C THR A 321 -15.07 10.33 -16.69
N GLU A 322 -16.27 10.51 -16.16
CA GLU A 322 -16.81 9.65 -15.10
C GLU A 322 -16.79 8.16 -15.50
N LYS A 323 -17.08 7.86 -16.77
CA LYS A 323 -17.07 6.49 -17.31
C LYS A 323 -15.67 5.88 -17.26
N GLU A 324 -14.66 6.62 -17.69
CA GLU A 324 -13.26 6.18 -17.63
C GLU A 324 -12.81 5.96 -16.18
N LEU A 325 -13.15 6.88 -15.27
CA LEU A 325 -12.86 6.73 -13.85
C LEU A 325 -13.56 5.50 -13.26
N ARG A 326 -14.83 5.24 -13.60
CA ARG A 326 -15.57 4.05 -13.15
C ARG A 326 -14.87 2.76 -13.57
N LEU A 327 -14.42 2.68 -14.82
CA LEU A 327 -13.66 1.55 -15.35
C LEU A 327 -12.30 1.40 -14.63
N TYR A 328 -11.54 2.50 -14.54
CA TYR A 328 -10.21 2.50 -13.91
C TYR A 328 -10.28 2.05 -12.46
N PHE A 329 -11.19 2.62 -11.68
CA PHE A 329 -11.29 2.38 -10.24
C PHE A 329 -12.16 1.15 -9.90
N GLY A 330 -12.88 0.56 -10.86
CA GLY A 330 -13.80 -0.55 -10.62
C GLY A 330 -14.98 -0.14 -9.73
N TRP A 331 -15.59 1.01 -10.00
CA TRP A 331 -16.83 1.44 -9.35
C TRP A 331 -18.04 0.81 -10.05
N SER A 332 -19.06 0.38 -9.28
CA SER A 332 -20.30 -0.11 -9.90
C SER A 332 -20.99 1.02 -10.65
N MET A 333 -21.73 0.71 -11.72
CA MET A 333 -22.47 1.73 -12.49
C MET A 333 -23.49 2.50 -11.63
N SER A 334 -24.03 1.87 -10.60
CA SER A 334 -24.96 2.49 -9.63
C SER A 334 -24.27 3.26 -8.49
N SER A 335 -22.94 3.30 -8.44
CA SER A 335 -22.23 3.99 -7.36
C SER A 335 -22.26 5.51 -7.54
N LYS A 336 -22.57 6.27 -6.49
CA LYS A 336 -22.41 7.74 -6.46
C LYS A 336 -20.99 8.21 -6.13
N THR A 337 -20.04 7.29 -5.96
CA THR A 337 -18.64 7.65 -5.61
C THR A 337 -17.94 8.50 -6.68
N PRO A 338 -18.12 8.27 -7.99
CA PRO A 338 -17.46 9.08 -9.02
C PRO A 338 -17.90 10.55 -9.01
N GLU A 339 -19.18 10.81 -8.70
CA GLU A 339 -19.77 12.16 -8.63
C GLU A 339 -18.98 13.11 -7.71
N ILE A 340 -18.30 12.57 -6.69
CA ILE A 340 -17.49 13.34 -5.74
C ILE A 340 -16.27 14.00 -6.40
N TYR A 341 -15.70 13.36 -7.43
CA TYR A 341 -14.49 13.84 -8.10
C TYR A 341 -14.80 14.59 -9.39
N VAL A 342 -15.94 14.26 -10.01
CA VAL A 342 -16.41 14.82 -11.27
C VAL A 342 -17.27 16.06 -10.99
N ASN A 343 -16.81 16.93 -10.08
CA ASN A 343 -17.47 18.21 -9.84
C ASN A 343 -16.88 19.24 -10.80
N PHE A 344 -17.34 19.23 -12.04
CA PHE A 344 -16.94 20.22 -13.04
C PHE A 344 -17.49 21.59 -12.64
N GLY A 345 -16.69 22.41 -11.94
CA GLY A 345 -17.01 23.82 -11.78
C GLY A 345 -17.07 24.54 -13.13
N GLN A 346 -17.79 25.67 -13.22
CA GLN A 346 -17.89 26.46 -14.45
C GLN A 346 -16.52 26.83 -15.04
N GLY A 347 -15.47 26.94 -14.21
CA GLY A 347 -14.09 27.17 -14.65
C GLY A 347 -13.50 26.04 -15.51
N HIS A 348 -13.81 24.77 -15.23
CA HIS A 348 -13.33 23.65 -16.05
C HIS A 348 -14.07 23.59 -17.39
N VAL A 349 -15.38 23.89 -17.39
CA VAL A 349 -16.16 24.03 -18.63
C VAL A 349 -15.61 25.17 -19.47
N LYS A 350 -15.32 26.32 -18.86
CA LYS A 350 -14.66 27.45 -19.52
C LYS A 350 -13.32 27.05 -20.12
N ASN A 351 -12.43 26.39 -19.36
CA ASN A 351 -11.13 25.96 -19.88
C ASN A 351 -11.28 25.01 -21.07
N LYS A 352 -12.22 24.07 -21.02
CA LYS A 352 -12.48 23.12 -22.11
C LYS A 352 -13.03 23.81 -23.37
N ILE A 353 -13.88 24.83 -23.20
CA ILE A 353 -14.35 25.70 -24.30
C ILE A 353 -13.17 26.49 -24.88
N LEU A 354 -12.33 27.08 -24.02
CA LEU A 354 -11.15 27.83 -24.45
C LEU A 354 -10.15 26.94 -25.20
N GLU A 355 -9.92 25.69 -24.75
CA GLU A 355 -9.11 24.69 -25.47
C GLU A 355 -9.72 24.32 -26.82
N MET A 356 -11.03 24.06 -26.89
CA MET A 356 -11.73 23.73 -28.14
C MET A 356 -11.60 24.83 -29.19
N HIS A 357 -11.51 26.08 -28.76
CA HIS A 357 -11.31 27.24 -29.63
C HIS A 357 -9.85 27.66 -29.79
N GLY A 358 -8.88 26.88 -29.28
CA GLY A 358 -7.45 27.19 -29.37
C GLY A 358 -7.00 28.42 -28.58
N LEU A 359 -7.85 28.92 -27.68
CA LEU A 359 -7.61 30.08 -26.81
C LEU A 359 -6.86 29.70 -25.53
N LEU A 360 -6.74 28.40 -25.27
CA LEU A 360 -5.93 27.82 -24.21
C LEU A 360 -4.99 26.79 -24.84
N ASN A 361 -3.70 27.11 -24.92
CA ASN A 361 -2.68 26.15 -25.30
C ASN A 361 -2.40 25.24 -24.09
N LYS A 362 -2.30 23.91 -24.30
CA LYS A 362 -1.92 22.93 -23.27
C LYS A 362 -0.61 23.27 -22.53
N SER A 363 0.17 24.21 -23.05
CA SER A 363 1.44 24.69 -22.50
C SER A 363 1.31 25.58 -21.25
N ASN A 364 0.11 26.00 -20.86
CA ASN A 364 -0.12 26.80 -19.64
C ASN A 364 -0.93 26.05 -18.57
N GLU A 365 -0.86 24.71 -18.54
CA GLU A 365 -1.05 24.03 -17.27
C GLU A 365 -0.04 24.64 -16.29
N VAL A 366 -0.53 25.16 -15.17
CA VAL A 366 0.27 25.55 -14.01
C VAL A 366 1.44 24.59 -13.90
N ASN A 367 2.64 25.15 -13.82
CA ASN A 367 3.95 24.51 -13.66
C ASN A 367 3.96 23.51 -12.48
N LEU A 368 3.20 22.43 -12.64
CA LEU A 368 2.98 21.27 -11.79
C LEU A 368 3.66 20.08 -12.46
N GLU A 369 4.82 20.32 -13.11
CA GLU A 369 5.93 19.37 -13.15
C GLU A 369 6.41 19.08 -11.72
N SER A 370 5.50 18.59 -10.89
CA SER A 370 5.78 17.97 -9.61
C SER A 370 6.30 16.57 -9.90
N LYS A 371 7.48 16.54 -10.56
CA LYS A 371 8.38 15.41 -10.81
C LYS A 371 7.70 14.07 -10.63
N LYS A 372 6.90 13.59 -11.58
CA LYS A 372 6.45 12.19 -11.55
C LYS A 372 7.70 11.29 -11.46
N LEU A 373 7.64 10.19 -10.70
CA LEU A 373 8.76 9.24 -10.61
C LEU A 373 8.82 8.42 -11.91
N GLU A 374 9.22 9.08 -12.99
CA GLU A 374 9.29 8.45 -14.31
C GLU A 374 10.34 7.34 -14.31
N PRO A 375 10.04 6.19 -14.93
CA PRO A 375 11.04 5.17 -15.20
C PRO A 375 12.24 5.78 -15.94
N LYS A 376 13.45 5.52 -15.42
CA LYS A 376 14.68 5.98 -16.07
C LYS A 376 15.17 4.93 -17.04
N LYS A 377 15.23 5.27 -18.33
CA LYS A 377 15.83 4.41 -19.34
C LYS A 377 17.36 4.51 -19.25
N CYS A 378 18.04 3.39 -19.16
CA CYS A 378 19.49 3.36 -19.12
C CYS A 378 20.06 3.74 -20.50
N PRO A 379 20.93 4.75 -20.63
CA PRO A 379 21.52 5.13 -21.91
C PRO A 379 22.50 4.09 -22.44
N ARG A 380 23.02 3.21 -21.58
CA ARG A 380 23.98 2.16 -21.94
C ARG A 380 23.30 0.88 -22.45
N CYS A 381 22.33 0.35 -21.72
CA CYS A 381 21.73 -0.96 -22.03
C CYS A 381 20.24 -0.89 -22.38
N GLY A 382 19.61 0.30 -22.36
CA GLY A 382 18.20 0.46 -22.71
C GLY A 382 17.19 0.00 -21.64
N ASN A 383 17.63 -0.65 -20.55
CA ASN A 383 16.73 -1.12 -19.49
C ASN A 383 15.96 0.02 -18.82
N ASN A 384 14.67 -0.23 -18.51
CA ASN A 384 13.85 0.63 -17.68
C ASN A 384 14.16 0.41 -16.20
N ASN A 385 14.46 1.48 -15.47
CA ASN A 385 14.84 1.44 -14.06
C ASN A 385 13.84 2.25 -13.23
N PRO A 386 13.64 1.87 -11.96
CA PRO A 386 12.84 2.67 -11.03
C PRO A 386 13.32 4.13 -11.01
N GLY A 387 12.42 5.10 -10.96
CA GLY A 387 12.81 6.53 -10.94
C GLY A 387 13.71 6.91 -9.75
N THR A 388 13.62 6.16 -8.65
CA THR A 388 14.51 6.32 -7.47
C THR A 388 15.87 5.65 -7.62
N SER A 389 16.12 4.88 -8.68
CA SER A 389 17.38 4.19 -8.88
C SER A 389 18.49 5.18 -9.24
N LEU A 390 19.63 5.02 -8.57
CA LEU A 390 20.88 5.75 -8.83
C LEU A 390 21.73 5.03 -9.89
N TYR A 391 21.57 3.70 -9.99
CA TYR A 391 22.34 2.84 -10.88
C TYR A 391 21.42 1.89 -11.64
N CYS A 392 21.82 1.53 -12.85
CA CYS A 392 21.26 0.40 -13.59
C CYS A 392 21.95 -0.91 -13.19
N ASN A 393 21.30 -2.04 -13.46
CA ASN A 393 21.90 -3.36 -13.27
C ASN A 393 23.19 -3.58 -14.10
N CYS A 394 23.40 -2.82 -15.17
CA CYS A 394 24.66 -2.86 -15.94
C CYS A 394 25.79 -2.01 -15.33
N GLY A 395 25.59 -1.43 -14.15
CA GLY A 395 26.54 -0.57 -13.45
C GLY A 395 26.49 0.91 -13.84
N MET A 396 25.71 1.28 -14.86
CA MET A 396 25.62 2.67 -15.33
C MET A 396 24.92 3.57 -14.31
N ALA A 397 25.52 4.72 -13.99
CA ALA A 397 24.87 5.78 -13.23
C ALA A 397 23.68 6.35 -14.00
N LEU A 398 22.56 6.55 -13.32
CA LEU A 398 21.30 7.03 -13.90
C LEU A 398 21.03 8.52 -13.63
N ASP A 399 21.95 9.20 -12.95
CA ASP A 399 21.89 10.65 -12.74
C ASP A 399 23.29 11.25 -12.66
N VAL A 400 23.40 12.53 -13.06
CA VAL A 400 24.67 13.25 -13.16
C VAL A 400 25.39 13.33 -11.81
N ARG A 401 24.66 13.52 -10.70
CA ARG A 401 25.27 13.62 -9.37
C ARG A 401 25.90 12.29 -8.95
N THR A 402 25.21 11.18 -9.18
CA THR A 402 25.76 9.84 -8.98
C THR A 402 26.98 9.61 -9.88
N ALA A 403 26.91 9.99 -11.15
CA ALA A 403 28.05 9.88 -12.08
C ALA A 403 29.27 10.69 -11.60
N MET A 404 29.06 11.91 -11.10
CA MET A 404 30.12 12.75 -10.52
C MET A 404 30.73 12.11 -9.26
N LYS A 405 29.90 11.52 -8.38
CA LYS A 405 30.40 10.80 -7.20
C LYS A 405 31.25 9.58 -7.57
N ILE A 406 30.82 8.81 -8.58
CA ILE A 406 31.62 7.69 -9.08
C ILE A 406 32.95 8.21 -9.63
N HIS A 407 32.93 9.29 -10.41
CA HIS A 407 34.14 9.88 -10.98
C HIS A 407 35.10 10.38 -9.88
N GLU A 408 34.57 11.07 -8.88
CA GLU A 408 35.36 11.52 -7.71
C GLU A 408 35.96 10.33 -6.95
N THR A 409 35.18 9.26 -6.77
CA THR A 409 35.64 8.02 -6.11
C THR A 409 36.72 7.33 -6.95
N LYS A 410 36.58 7.34 -8.28
CA LYS A 410 37.57 6.78 -9.22
C LYS A 410 38.87 7.57 -9.19
N ILE A 411 38.81 8.90 -9.21
CA ILE A 411 39.99 9.77 -9.03
C ILE A 411 40.70 9.47 -7.71
N LYS A 412 39.96 9.34 -6.60
CA LYS A 412 40.54 8.97 -5.29
C LYS A 412 41.19 7.59 -5.31
N ALA A 413 40.58 6.62 -5.98
CA ALA A 413 41.13 5.28 -6.12
C ALA A 413 42.39 5.26 -7.00
N ASP A 414 42.42 6.03 -8.09
CA ASP A 414 43.58 6.15 -8.98
C ASP A 414 44.76 6.81 -8.25
N LEU A 415 44.52 7.92 -7.52
CA LEU A 415 45.52 8.57 -6.67
C LEU A 415 46.10 7.63 -5.60
N PHE A 416 45.24 6.82 -4.96
CA PHE A 416 45.69 5.83 -3.98
C PHE A 416 46.52 4.71 -4.63
N THR A 417 46.16 4.30 -5.85
CA THR A 417 46.90 3.29 -6.61
C THR A 417 48.29 3.82 -6.99
N GLU A 418 48.41 5.09 -7.41
CA GLU A 418 49.70 5.75 -7.64
C GLU A 418 50.54 5.87 -6.37
N GLU A 419 49.93 6.23 -5.23
CA GLU A 419 50.63 6.30 -3.95
C GLU A 419 51.14 4.92 -3.49
N LEU A 420 50.37 3.87 -3.73
CA LEU A 420 50.80 2.48 -3.51
C LEU A 420 51.94 2.08 -4.45
N MET A 421 51.98 2.56 -5.68
CA MET A 421 53.04 2.21 -6.65
C MET A 421 54.37 2.90 -6.37
N THR A 422 54.35 4.08 -5.74
CA THR A 422 55.52 4.95 -5.56
C THR A 422 56.17 4.85 -4.18
N LYS A 423 55.47 4.34 -3.16
CA LYS A 423 56.00 4.18 -1.79
C LYS A 423 56.07 2.70 -1.38
N PRO A 424 57.11 2.28 -0.63
CA PRO A 424 57.11 0.98 0.04
C PRO A 424 55.91 0.91 1.00
N LEU A 425 55.22 -0.23 1.05
CA LEU A 425 54.10 -0.43 1.96
C LEU A 425 54.60 -0.29 3.41
N PRO A 426 54.06 0.62 4.23
CA PRO A 426 54.47 0.72 5.62
C PRO A 426 54.13 -0.58 6.37
N GLU A 427 55.01 -1.04 7.27
CA GLU A 427 54.82 -2.27 8.06
C GLU A 427 53.58 -2.22 8.96
N ASN A 428 53.07 -1.03 9.26
CA ASN A 428 51.78 -0.81 9.91
C ASN A 428 50.87 0.02 9.02
N ILE A 429 49.94 -0.66 8.37
CA ILE A 429 48.90 -0.07 7.56
C ILE A 429 47.74 0.32 8.48
N ASP A 430 47.76 1.52 9.06
CA ASP A 430 46.57 2.12 9.68
C ASP A 430 45.73 2.81 8.59
N LEU A 431 45.06 1.99 7.77
CA LEU A 431 44.14 2.47 6.73
C LEU A 431 42.87 2.99 7.42
N LYS A 432 42.66 4.31 7.36
CA LYS A 432 41.39 4.94 7.73
C LYS A 432 40.24 4.19 7.04
N HIS A 433 39.34 3.60 7.84
CA HIS A 433 38.22 2.74 7.42
C HIS A 433 37.46 3.22 6.17
N GLY A 434 37.23 4.52 6.03
CA GLY A 434 36.50 5.08 4.88
C GLY A 434 37.21 4.98 3.52
N MET A 435 38.54 4.81 3.48
CA MET A 435 39.30 4.71 2.23
C MET A 435 39.30 3.28 1.67
N MET A 436 39.33 2.26 2.53
CA MET A 436 39.15 0.86 2.13
C MET A 436 37.75 0.59 1.60
N GLU A 437 36.75 1.22 2.20
CA GLU A 437 35.35 1.12 1.77
C GLU A 437 35.17 1.75 0.37
N ALA A 438 35.84 2.87 0.08
CA ALA A 438 35.86 3.49 -1.24
C ALA A 438 36.55 2.60 -2.31
N LEU A 439 37.68 1.98 -1.96
CA LEU A 439 38.39 1.07 -2.86
C LEU A 439 37.55 -0.18 -3.17
N PHE A 440 36.90 -0.74 -2.15
CA PHE A 440 36.02 -1.91 -2.29
C PHE A 440 34.81 -1.60 -3.18
N GLN A 441 34.17 -0.45 -2.98
CA GLN A 441 33.07 0.01 -3.84
C GLN A 441 33.50 0.26 -5.28
N ALA A 442 34.73 0.73 -5.50
CA ALA A 442 35.26 0.92 -6.86
C ALA A 442 35.56 -0.42 -7.56
N MET A 443 36.13 -1.39 -6.85
CA MET A 443 36.42 -2.73 -7.38
C MET A 443 35.18 -3.59 -7.66
N VAL A 444 34.11 -3.46 -6.86
CA VAL A 444 32.85 -4.18 -7.09
C VAL A 444 32.17 -3.74 -8.39
N ASN A 445 32.41 -2.51 -8.84
CA ASN A 445 31.71 -1.89 -9.96
C ASN A 445 32.57 -1.75 -11.25
N ASP A 446 33.89 -1.99 -11.18
CA ASP A 446 34.82 -1.85 -12.32
C ASP A 446 35.76 -3.07 -12.42
N LYS A 447 35.51 -3.94 -13.41
CA LYS A 447 36.25 -5.19 -13.66
C LYS A 447 37.71 -4.94 -14.06
N GLU A 448 37.99 -3.83 -14.71
CA GLU A 448 39.35 -3.46 -15.15
C GLU A 448 40.19 -3.02 -13.95
N MET A 449 39.58 -2.28 -13.01
CA MET A 449 40.23 -1.88 -11.77
C MET A 449 40.57 -3.09 -10.88
N LEU A 450 39.68 -4.09 -10.84
CA LEU A 450 39.93 -5.36 -10.12
C LEU A 450 41.15 -6.10 -10.68
N GLU A 451 41.30 -6.19 -12.00
CA GLU A 451 42.47 -6.84 -12.61
C GLU A 451 43.75 -6.04 -12.43
N LYS A 452 43.70 -4.70 -12.51
CA LYS A 452 44.86 -3.84 -12.17
C LYS A 452 45.30 -4.04 -10.72
N PHE A 453 44.36 -4.10 -9.78
CA PHE A 453 44.66 -4.33 -8.37
C PHE A 453 45.25 -5.73 -8.12
N LYS A 454 44.69 -6.79 -8.73
CA LYS A 454 45.26 -8.15 -8.67
C LYS A 454 46.69 -8.20 -9.19
N THR A 455 46.95 -7.56 -10.33
CA THR A 455 48.27 -7.51 -10.96
C THR A 455 49.28 -6.81 -10.04
N LEU A 456 48.87 -5.73 -9.40
CA LEU A 456 49.68 -4.91 -8.49
C LEU A 456 49.97 -5.62 -7.15
N VAL A 457 49.00 -6.38 -6.64
CA VAL A 457 49.18 -7.25 -5.48
C VAL A 457 50.16 -8.37 -5.78
N ASN A 458 50.01 -9.02 -6.93
CA ASN A 458 50.87 -10.13 -7.34
C ASN A 458 52.32 -9.66 -7.62
N SER A 459 52.51 -8.48 -8.21
CA SER A 459 53.85 -7.93 -8.44
C SER A 459 54.57 -7.54 -7.15
N LYS A 460 53.86 -7.02 -6.15
CA LYS A 460 54.44 -6.74 -4.83
C LYS A 460 54.73 -8.00 -4.02
N LEU A 461 53.88 -9.03 -4.10
CA LEU A 461 54.11 -10.33 -3.45
C LEU A 461 55.33 -11.06 -4.04
N ALA A 462 55.55 -10.97 -5.35
CA ALA A 462 56.73 -11.53 -6.02
C ALA A 462 58.05 -10.86 -5.60
N ASN A 463 58.00 -9.59 -5.15
CA ASN A 463 59.16 -8.84 -4.65
C ASN A 463 59.36 -8.98 -3.12
N THR A 464 58.56 -9.79 -2.42
CA THR A 464 58.66 -10.03 -0.96
C THR A 464 58.99 -11.48 -0.57
N THR A 465 59.29 -12.34 -1.55
CA THR A 465 59.98 -13.62 -1.40
C THR A 465 61.40 -13.50 -1.91
#